data_AF-A0A198YL20-F1
#
_entry.id   AF-A0A198YL20-F1
#
_cell.length_a   1.000
_cell.length_b   1.000
_cell.length_c   1.000
_cell.angle_alpha   90.00
_cell.angle_beta   90.00
_cell.angle_gamma   90.00
#
_symmetry.space_group_name_H-M   'P 1'
#
loop_
_entity.id
_entity.type
_entity.pdbx_description
1 polymer ?
#
loop_
_entity_poly.entity_id
_entity_poly.type
_entity_poly.pdbx_seq_one_letter_code
_entity_poly.pdbx_strand_id
1 'polypeptide(L)' 'MVILPRGKDQNRLDAATLEHLLTGRRKGWTKRDNMAVACRECNGMRGSGMDWLTFKTYRLGEFWELIGGAKNL' A
#
# COMPACT_ATOMS: atom_id res chain seq x y z
N MET A 1 -31.47 -18.94 -13.19
CA MET A 1 -30.34 -17.98 -13.12
C MET A 1 -29.54 -18.33 -11.88
N VAL A 2 -28.41 -19.00 -12.04
CA VAL A 2 -27.55 -19.40 -10.90
C VAL A 2 -26.56 -18.26 -10.67
N ILE A 3 -26.68 -17.58 -9.53
CA ILE A 3 -25.68 -16.59 -9.09
C ILE A 3 -24.51 -17.40 -8.51
N LEU A 4 -23.50 -17.66 -9.32
CA LEU A 4 -22.25 -18.24 -8.81
C LEU A 4 -21.52 -17.15 -8.00
N PRO A 5 -21.09 -17.42 -6.75
CA PRO A 5 -20.27 -16.48 -6.01
C PRO A 5 -18.99 -16.24 -6.80
N ARG A 6 -18.71 -14.98 -7.09
CA ARG A 6 -17.51 -14.56 -7.82
C ARG A 6 -16.29 -15.15 -7.12
N GLY A 7 -15.54 -15.98 -7.84
CA GLY A 7 -14.33 -16.64 -7.33
C GLY A 7 -13.33 -15.61 -6.81
N LYS A 8 -12.50 -16.07 -5.87
CA LYS A 8 -11.44 -15.34 -5.15
C LYS A 8 -10.51 -14.48 -6.02
N ASP A 9 -10.48 -14.71 -7.33
CA ASP A 9 -9.65 -14.02 -8.32
C ASP A 9 -10.39 -12.97 -9.16
N GLN A 10 -11.63 -12.60 -8.80
CA GLN A 10 -12.40 -11.55 -9.49
C GLN A 10 -12.21 -10.15 -8.89
N ASN A 11 -11.11 -9.90 -8.20
CA ASN A 11 -10.71 -8.51 -8.01
C ASN A 11 -10.37 -7.95 -9.38
N ARG A 12 -11.22 -7.03 -9.83
CA ARG A 12 -11.02 -6.21 -11.01
C ARG A 12 -9.55 -5.78 -11.06
N LEU A 13 -8.90 -5.91 -12.21
CA LEU A 13 -7.46 -5.63 -12.36
C LEU A 13 -7.09 -4.17 -12.02
N ASP A 14 -8.10 -3.32 -11.90
CA ASP A 14 -8.09 -1.90 -11.51
C ASP A 14 -8.65 -1.66 -10.09
N ALA A 15 -9.13 -2.71 -9.40
CA ALA A 15 -9.74 -2.58 -8.09
C ALA A 15 -8.72 -2.15 -7.03
N ALA A 16 -9.18 -1.29 -6.14
CA ALA A 16 -8.43 -0.99 -4.93
C ALA A 16 -8.38 -2.20 -4.00
N THR A 17 -7.23 -2.44 -3.37
CA THR A 17 -7.02 -3.48 -2.37
C THR A 17 -6.98 -2.87 -0.96
N LEU A 18 -7.38 -3.69 0.02
CA LEU A 18 -7.22 -3.38 1.45
C LEU A 18 -5.90 -3.99 1.92
N GLU A 19 -5.01 -3.14 2.38
CA GLU A 19 -3.63 -3.46 2.75
C GLU A 19 -3.36 -3.11 4.21
N HIS A 20 -2.29 -3.67 4.78
CA HIS A 20 -1.83 -3.25 6.10
C HIS A 20 -1.06 -1.95 6.02
N LEU A 21 -1.47 -0.94 6.80
CA LEU A 21 -0.82 0.37 6.85
C LEU A 21 0.69 0.24 7.17
N LEU A 22 1.04 -0.52 8.22
CA LEU A 22 2.42 -0.78 8.64
C LEU A 22 2.93 -2.15 8.16
N THR A 23 4.16 -2.19 7.61
CA THR A 23 4.85 -3.43 7.22
C THR A 23 5.35 -4.22 8.43
N GLY A 24 5.45 -5.55 8.32
CA GLY A 24 6.10 -6.39 9.33
C GLY A 24 5.19 -7.09 10.36
N ARG A 25 3.88 -6.82 10.39
CA ARG A 25 2.94 -7.67 11.14
C ARG A 25 2.61 -8.95 10.38
N ARG A 26 3.61 -9.84 10.26
CA ARG A 26 3.47 -11.15 9.57
C ARG A 26 2.50 -12.12 10.26
N LYS A 27 2.01 -11.83 11.47
CA LYS A 27 1.08 -12.72 12.21
C LYS A 27 0.26 -11.90 13.20
N GLY A 28 -1.03 -11.66 12.90
CA GLY A 28 -1.99 -11.22 13.91
C GLY A 28 -2.90 -10.08 13.48
N TRP A 29 -4.20 -10.33 13.65
CA TRP A 29 -5.34 -9.41 13.69
C TRP A 29 -5.17 -8.05 12.99
N THR A 30 -5.87 -7.89 11.86
CA THR A 30 -6.09 -6.58 11.24
C THR A 30 -6.96 -5.74 12.17
N LYS A 31 -6.34 -4.91 13.00
CA LYS A 31 -7.05 -3.82 13.65
C LYS A 31 -7.51 -2.83 12.58
N ARG A 32 -8.71 -2.26 12.75
CA ARG A 32 -9.30 -1.34 11.76
C ARG A 32 -8.44 -0.10 11.49
N ASP A 33 -7.67 0.33 12.49
CA ASP A 33 -6.72 1.46 12.42
C ASP A 33 -5.45 1.15 11.61
N ASN A 34 -5.14 -0.12 11.34
CA ASN A 34 -3.97 -0.55 10.58
C ASN A 34 -4.35 -0.98 9.15
N MET A 35 -5.32 -0.30 8.53
CA MET A 35 -5.75 -0.55 7.16
C MET A 35 -5.46 0.64 6.25
N ALA A 36 -5.00 0.34 5.04
CA ALA A 36 -4.84 1.28 3.95
C ALA A 36 -5.63 0.78 2.73
N VAL A 37 -6.21 1.72 1.98
CA VAL A 37 -6.80 1.43 0.67
C VAL A 37 -5.80 1.87 -0.39
N ALA A 38 -5.47 0.99 -1.33
CA ALA A 38 -4.51 1.28 -2.39
C ALA A 38 -5.01 0.83 -3.75
N CYS A 39 -4.79 1.62 -4.80
CA CYS A 39 -4.95 1.11 -6.16
C CYS A 39 -3.85 0.08 -6.48
N ARG A 40 -4.09 -0.76 -7.49
CA ARG A 40 -3.13 -1.80 -7.88
C ARG A 40 -1.75 -1.26 -8.22
N GLU A 41 -1.67 -0.14 -8.92
CA GLU A 41 -0.40 0.49 -9.31
C GLU A 41 0.42 0.87 -8.08
N CYS A 42 -0.18 1.59 -7.13
CA CYS A 42 0.47 1.97 -5.88
C CYS A 42 0.90 0.76 -5.05
N ASN A 43 0.07 -0.29 -5.02
CA ASN A 43 0.43 -1.51 -4.29
C ASN A 43 1.62 -2.24 -4.93
N GLY A 44 1.67 -2.28 -6.26
CA GLY A 44 2.81 -2.81 -7.01
C GLY A 44 4.08 -1.99 -6.79
N MET A 45 3.98 -0.67 -6.78
CA MET A 45 5.14 0.23 -6.60
C MET A 45 5.71 0.24 -5.18
N ARG A 46 4.85 0.18 -4.15
CA ARG A 46 5.29 0.22 -2.75
C ARG A 46 6.22 -0.94 -2.38
N GLY A 47 5.96 -2.12 -2.95
CA GLY A 47 6.65 -3.35 -2.57
C GLY A 47 6.34 -3.80 -1.12
N SER A 48 7.10 -4.78 -0.63
CA SER A 48 6.85 -5.40 0.68
C SER A 48 7.56 -4.72 1.86
N GLY A 49 8.51 -3.81 1.60
CA GLY A 49 9.40 -3.23 2.62
C GLY A 49 8.91 -1.91 3.21
N MET A 50 8.13 -1.13 2.46
CA MET A 50 7.74 0.23 2.83
C MET A 50 6.31 0.26 3.37
N ASP A 51 6.08 0.95 4.49
CA ASP A 51 4.72 1.21 4.99
C ASP A 51 4.01 2.26 4.14
N TRP A 52 2.68 2.30 4.25
CA TRP A 52 1.84 3.16 3.41
C TRP A 52 1.94 4.65 3.74
N LEU A 53 2.28 5.02 4.99
CA LEU A 53 2.47 6.43 5.34
C LEU A 53 3.74 6.95 4.68
N THR A 54 4.85 6.22 4.84
CA THR A 54 6.12 6.54 4.18
C THR A 54 5.98 6.59 2.65
N PHE A 55 5.30 5.59 2.06
CA PHE A 55 5.08 5.57 0.61
C PHE A 55 4.25 6.76 0.11
N LYS A 56 3.20 7.14 0.85
CA LYS A 56 2.38 8.32 0.53
C LYS A 56 3.22 9.59 0.54
N THR A 57 3.98 9.82 1.61
CA THR A 57 4.86 10.99 1.75
C THR A 57 5.90 11.05 0.64
N TYR A 58 6.50 9.91 0.27
CA TYR A 58 7.39 9.81 -0.89
C TYR A 58 6.69 10.19 -2.21
N ARG A 59 5.50 9.64 -2.49
CA ARG A 59 4.75 9.92 -3.73
C ARG A 59 4.26 11.36 -3.83
N LEU A 60 3.95 12.00 -2.71
CA LEU A 60 3.60 13.42 -2.64
C LEU A 60 4.82 14.33 -2.76
N GLY A 61 6.03 13.76 -2.81
CA GLY A 61 7.26 14.53 -2.84
C GLY A 61 7.49 15.31 -1.55
N GLU A 62 6.90 14.90 -0.43
CA GLU A 62 7.04 15.59 0.86
C GLU A 62 8.41 15.31 1.54
N PHE A 63 9.21 14.39 0.98
CA PHE A 63 10.59 14.09 1.38
C PHE A 63 11.64 15.04 0.76
N TRP A 64 11.43 16.35 0.79
CA TRP A 64 12.44 17.30 0.29
C TRP A 64 13.69 17.36 1.18
N GLU A 65 13.57 17.08 2.48
CA GLU A 65 14.68 17.18 3.45
C GLU A 65 15.75 16.08 3.27
N LEU A 66 15.43 14.93 2.66
CA LEU A 66 16.42 13.86 2.39
C LEU A 66 17.17 14.03 1.06
N ILE A 67 16.58 14.74 0.09
CA ILE A 67 17.18 14.91 -1.25
C ILE A 67 18.09 16.15 -1.31
N GLY A 68 17.81 17.18 -0.51
CA GLY A 68 18.63 18.40 -0.44
C GLY A 68 19.94 18.26 0.34
N GLY A 69 20.02 17.32 1.30
CA GLY A 69 21.19 17.14 2.17
C GLY A 69 22.34 16.32 1.57
N ALA A 70 22.09 15.51 0.54
CA ALA A 70 23.08 14.62 -0.07
C ALA A 70 23.97 15.27 -1.15
N LYS A 71 23.78 16.58 -1.43
CA LYS A 71 24.63 17.32 -2.38
C LYS A 71 25.88 17.95 -1.76
N ASN A 72 26.10 17.79 -0.44
CA ASN A 72 27.21 18.40 0.28
C ASN A 72 28.04 17.40 1.14
N LEU A 73 28.11 16.13 0.74
CA LEU A 73 29.04 15.14 1.33
C LEU A 73 29.90 14.51 0.24
#